data_AF-A0A803JF65-F1
#
_entry.id   AF-A0A803JF65-F1
#
_cell.length_a   1.000
_cell.length_b   1.000
_cell.length_c   1.000
_cell.angle_alpha   90.00
_cell.angle_beta   90.00
_cell.angle_gamma   90.00
#
_symmetry.space_group_name_H-M   'P 1'
#
loop_
_entity.id
_entity.type
_entity.pdbx_description
1 polymer ?
#
loop_
_entity_poly.entity_id
_entity_poly.type
_entity_poly.pdbx_seq_one_letter_code
_entity_poly.pdbx_strand_id
1 'polypeptide(L)'
;MATCNIISWNIRGLNSKFKRSLLFSYLKKYTPSMVLLQETHLMGQKVLSLKKPWVGWAYHATFTSHSRGVTILIRKNTPFELINLITDHYGRFIILARL
;
A
#
# COMPACT_ATOMS: atom_id res chain seq x y z
N MET A 1 7.37 17.05 -18.22
CA MET A 1 6.62 15.78 -18.07
C MET A 1 6.46 15.49 -16.59
N ALA A 2 5.26 15.16 -16.12
CA ALA A 2 5.07 14.69 -14.75
C ALA A 2 5.68 13.29 -14.60
N THR A 3 6.53 13.09 -13.59
CA THR A 3 7.18 11.81 -13.33
C THR A 3 6.34 10.97 -12.36
N CYS A 4 6.12 9.71 -12.68
CA CYS A 4 5.45 8.75 -11.81
C CYS A 4 6.50 7.91 -11.09
N ASN A 5 6.77 8.22 -9.83
CA ASN A 5 7.74 7.48 -9.03
C ASN A 5 7.02 6.41 -8.22
N ILE A 6 7.40 5.16 -8.43
CA ILE A 6 6.80 4.00 -7.78
C ILE A 6 7.86 3.33 -6.89
N ILE A 7 7.50 3.04 -5.65
CA ILE A 7 8.31 2.23 -4.75
C ILE A 7 7.63 0.87 -4.59
N SER A 8 8.39 -0.21 -4.77
CA SER A 8 7.95 -1.57 -4.43
C SER A 8 8.82 -2.10 -3.28
N TRP A 9 8.18 -2.60 -2.22
CA TRP A 9 8.89 -3.01 -1.02
C TRP A 9 8.21 -4.19 -0.31
N ASN A 10 8.93 -5.30 -0.21
CA ASN A 10 8.61 -6.39 0.70
C ASN A 10 9.03 -6.02 2.13
N ILE A 11 8.05 -5.75 3.01
CA ILE A 11 8.30 -5.18 4.35
C ILE A 11 8.55 -6.25 5.42
N ARG A 12 8.22 -7.52 5.14
CA ARG A 12 8.31 -8.63 6.12
C ARG A 12 7.59 -8.29 7.44
N GLY A 13 6.34 -7.87 7.33
CA GLY A 13 5.42 -7.62 8.43
C GLY A 13 5.40 -6.17 8.94
N LEU A 14 4.19 -5.62 9.11
CA LEU A 14 3.92 -4.25 9.58
C LEU A 14 3.13 -4.21 10.91
N ASN A 15 3.03 -5.31 11.65
CA ASN A 15 2.31 -5.32 12.93
C ASN A 15 2.93 -4.36 13.98
N SER A 16 4.27 -4.26 14.02
CA SER A 16 4.98 -3.35 14.92
C SER A 16 4.69 -1.88 14.59
N LYS A 17 4.33 -1.09 15.61
CA LYS A 17 4.16 0.38 15.49
C LYS A 17 5.47 1.05 15.07
N PHE A 18 6.61 0.57 15.58
CA PHE A 18 7.93 1.12 15.24
C PHE A 18 8.25 0.93 13.76
N LYS A 19 8.09 -0.29 13.22
CA LYS A 19 8.29 -0.56 11.77
C LYS A 19 7.37 0.30 10.91
N ARG A 20 6.11 0.45 11.29
CA ARG A 20 5.17 1.34 10.58
C ARG A 20 5.64 2.79 10.58
N SER A 21 6.12 3.30 11.72
CA SER A 21 6.67 4.65 11.81
C SER A 21 7.87 4.82 10.88
N LEU A 22 8.82 3.86 10.89
CA LEU A 22 10.00 3.88 10.03
C LEU A 22 9.63 3.86 8.54
N LEU A 23 8.67 3.02 8.13
CA LEU A 23 8.13 3.00 6.77
C LEU A 23 7.63 4.39 6.38
N PHE A 24 6.79 5.03 7.21
CA PHE A 24 6.26 6.34 6.88
C PHE A 24 7.31 7.45 6.86
N SER A 25 8.32 7.40 7.72
CA SER A 25 9.46 8.31 7.68
C SER A 25 10.22 8.17 6.35
N TYR A 26 10.42 6.93 5.88
CA TYR A 26 11.03 6.68 4.57
C TYR A 26 10.17 7.22 3.43
N LEU A 27 8.88 6.89 3.39
CA LEU A 27 7.95 7.36 2.35
C LEU A 27 7.79 8.89 2.34
N LYS A 28 7.93 9.55 3.51
CA LYS A 28 7.95 11.02 3.60
C LYS A 28 9.19 11.63 2.95
N LYS A 29 10.34 10.95 3.04
CA LYS A 29 11.61 11.42 2.45
C LYS A 29 11.59 11.36 0.91
N TYR A 30 11.07 10.27 0.33
CA TYR A 30 11.11 10.04 -1.13
C TYR A 30 9.86 10.47 -1.88
N THR A 31 8.80 10.84 -1.14
CA THR A 31 7.54 11.38 -1.68
C THR A 31 6.99 10.64 -2.93
N PRO A 32 6.94 9.30 -2.96
CA PRO A 32 6.54 8.56 -4.15
C PRO A 32 5.08 8.83 -4.53
N SER A 33 4.75 8.70 -5.81
CA SER A 33 3.40 8.77 -6.36
C SER A 33 2.58 7.54 -5.94
N MET A 34 3.23 6.36 -5.98
CA MET A 34 2.63 5.09 -5.59
C MET A 34 3.60 4.22 -4.78
N VAL A 35 3.06 3.45 -3.84
CA VAL A 35 3.80 2.51 -3.00
C VAL A 35 3.14 1.14 -3.07
N LEU A 36 3.92 0.13 -3.45
CA LEU A 36 3.52 -1.28 -3.51
C LEU A 36 4.19 -2.01 -2.35
N LEU A 37 3.41 -2.47 -1.39
CA LEU A 37 3.89 -3.17 -0.21
C LEU A 37 3.53 -4.65 -0.31
N GLN A 38 4.51 -5.53 -0.08
CA GLN A 38 4.30 -6.97 0.05
C GLN A 38 4.63 -7.44 1.47
N GLU A 39 4.14 -8.64 1.83
CA GLU A 39 4.32 -9.24 3.15
C GLU A 39 3.88 -8.29 4.28
N THR A 40 2.74 -7.62 4.11
CA THR A 40 2.29 -6.61 5.09
C THR A 40 1.86 -7.22 6.42
N HIS A 41 1.28 -8.43 6.40
CA HIS A 41 0.79 -9.18 7.57
C HIS A 41 -0.23 -8.40 8.42
N LEU A 42 -0.92 -7.43 7.81
CA LEU A 42 -1.98 -6.65 8.43
C LEU A 42 -3.33 -7.29 8.12
N MET A 43 -4.24 -7.21 9.10
CA MET A 43 -5.59 -7.77 9.00
C MET A 43 -6.63 -6.85 9.63
N GLY A 44 -7.87 -6.97 9.16
CA GLY A 44 -9.01 -6.21 9.65
C GLY A 44 -8.72 -4.71 9.74
N GLN A 45 -9.06 -4.10 10.86
CA GLN A 45 -8.89 -2.66 11.05
C GLN A 45 -7.42 -2.20 11.09
N LYS A 46 -6.43 -3.09 11.29
CA LYS A 46 -5.01 -2.68 11.31
C LYS A 46 -4.55 -2.14 9.96
N VAL A 47 -5.20 -2.58 8.88
CA VAL A 47 -4.96 -2.10 7.51
C VAL A 47 -5.25 -0.60 7.39
N LEU A 48 -6.28 -0.11 8.08
CA LEU A 48 -6.66 1.31 8.09
C LEU A 48 -5.54 2.20 8.64
N SER A 49 -4.63 1.65 9.44
CA SER A 49 -3.46 2.40 9.94
C SER A 49 -2.50 2.83 8.82
N LEU A 50 -2.62 2.26 7.62
CA LEU A 50 -1.86 2.64 6.44
C LEU A 50 -2.43 3.85 5.69
N LYS A 51 -3.71 4.19 5.89
CA LYS A 51 -4.35 5.35 5.25
C LYS A 51 -3.99 6.65 5.99
N LYS A 52 -2.82 7.21 5.66
CA LYS A 52 -2.35 8.50 6.20
C LYS A 52 -2.94 9.70 5.45
N PRO A 53 -2.91 10.93 6.01
CA PRO A 53 -3.50 12.10 5.36
C PRO A 53 -2.99 12.40 3.95
N TRP A 54 -1.76 12.00 3.60
CA TRP A 54 -1.18 12.17 2.27
C TRP A 54 -1.58 11.07 1.27
N VAL A 55 -2.12 9.96 1.77
CA VAL A 55 -2.61 8.83 0.96
C VAL A 55 -4.03 9.18 0.52
N GLY A 56 -4.26 9.23 -0.80
CA GLY A 56 -5.58 9.41 -1.38
C GLY A 56 -6.32 8.08 -1.45
N TRP A 57 -5.67 7.09 -2.05
CA TRP A 57 -6.21 5.76 -2.23
C TRP A 57 -5.34 4.72 -1.56
N ALA A 58 -5.98 3.74 -0.94
CA ALA A 58 -5.31 2.60 -0.32
C ALA A 58 -6.10 1.34 -0.66
N TYR A 59 -5.46 0.41 -1.37
CA TYR A 59 -6.03 -0.87 -1.77
C TYR A 59 -5.27 -1.98 -1.08
N HIS A 60 -6.00 -3.00 -0.65
CA HIS A 60 -5.46 -4.05 0.19
C HIS A 60 -6.02 -5.40 -0.24
N ALA A 61 -5.15 -6.41 -0.29
CA ALA A 61 -5.54 -7.80 -0.35
C ALA A 61 -4.89 -8.46 0.86
N THR A 62 -5.71 -8.80 1.85
CA THR A 62 -5.27 -9.39 3.12
C THR A 62 -5.68 -10.85 3.17
N PHE A 63 -5.00 -11.61 4.01
CA PHE A 63 -5.36 -13.00 4.29
C PHE A 63 -5.37 -13.23 5.79
N THR A 64 -6.12 -14.23 6.25
CA THR A 64 -6.32 -14.53 7.68
C THR A 64 -5.05 -15.04 8.37
N SER A 65 -4.08 -15.55 7.60
CA SER A 65 -2.76 -15.86 8.16
C SER A 65 -1.91 -14.60 8.28
N HIS A 66 -1.23 -14.44 9.41
CA HIS A 66 -0.22 -13.40 9.66
C HIS A 66 1.03 -13.54 8.78
N SER A 67 0.95 -14.22 7.64
CA SER A 67 2.09 -14.54 6.77
C SER A 67 1.95 -13.99 5.36
N ARG A 68 0.88 -13.24 5.05
CA ARG A 68 0.63 -12.70 3.70
C ARG A 68 0.03 -11.31 3.75
N GLY A 69 -0.19 -10.73 2.58
CA GLY A 69 -0.93 -9.50 2.38
C GLY A 69 -0.14 -8.49 1.56
N VAL A 70 -0.80 -7.91 0.56
CA VAL A 70 -0.26 -6.85 -0.27
C VAL A 70 -1.07 -5.57 -0.13
N THR A 71 -0.45 -4.42 -0.39
CA THR A 71 -1.10 -3.12 -0.29
C THR A 71 -0.55 -2.18 -1.36
N ILE A 72 -1.45 -1.42 -1.99
CA ILE A 72 -1.10 -0.32 -2.89
C ILE A 72 -1.56 0.98 -2.24
N LEU A 73 -0.64 1.92 -2.03
CA LEU A 73 -0.93 3.28 -1.57
C LEU A 73 -0.69 4.26 -2.71
N ILE A 74 -1.65 5.14 -2.97
CA ILE A 74 -1.59 6.19 -3.99
C ILE A 74 -1.69 7.54 -3.29
N ARG A 75 -0.77 8.45 -3.60
CA ARG A 75 -0.76 9.80 -3.02
C ARG A 75 -1.96 10.62 -3.53
N LYS A 76 -2.52 11.50 -2.68
CA LYS A 76 -3.69 12.35 -3.01
C LYS A 76 -3.54 13.17 -4.28
N ASN A 77 -2.33 13.67 -4.55
CA ASN A 77 -2.06 14.57 -5.68
C ASN A 77 -1.59 13.82 -6.92
N THR A 78 -1.67 12.49 -6.93
CA THR A 78 -1.37 11.68 -8.12
C THR A 78 -2.65 11.51 -8.92
N PRO A 79 -2.70 11.98 -10.18
CA PRO A 79 -3.84 11.73 -11.07
C PRO A 79 -4.06 10.23 -11.17
N PHE A 80 -5.20 9.76 -10.66
CA PHE A 80 -5.54 8.36 -10.64
C PHE A 80 -7.06 8.21 -10.62
N GLU A 81 -7.58 7.56 -11.65
CA GLU A 81 -8.97 7.15 -11.77
C GLU A 81 -9.01 5.63 -11.90
N LEU A 82 -9.72 4.97 -10.98
CA LEU A 82 -9.82 3.52 -10.95
C LEU A 82 -10.89 3.06 -11.97
N ILE A 83 -10.48 2.27 -12.97
CA ILE A 83 -11.42 1.58 -13.86
C ILE A 83 -11.80 0.22 -13.27
N ASN A 84 -10.79 -0.55 -12.86
CA ASN A 84 -10.98 -1.92 -12.43
C ASN A 84 -10.02 -2.27 -11.31
N LEU A 85 -10.52 -3.06 -10.36
CA LEU A 85 -9.80 -3.57 -9.20
C LEU A 85 -9.95 -5.09 -9.16
N ILE A 86 -8.84 -5.80 -9.25
CA ILE A 86 -8.79 -7.25 -9.03
C ILE A 86 -7.98 -7.48 -7.76
N THR A 87 -8.56 -8.16 -6.79
CA THR A 87 -7.90 -8.54 -5.53
C THR A 87 -7.88 -10.06 -5.39
N ASP A 88 -6.74 -10.58 -4.93
CA ASP A 88 -6.62 -11.99 -4.59
C ASP A 88 -7.22 -12.29 -3.22
N HIS A 89 -8.09 -13.31 -3.15
CA HIS A 89 -8.65 -13.80 -1.90
C HIS A 89 -7.58 -14.34 -0.93
N TYR A 90 -6.45 -14.82 -1.45
CA TYR A 90 -5.32 -15.29 -0.64
C TYR A 90 -4.30 -14.20 -0.29
N GLY A 91 -4.60 -12.93 -0.60
CA GLY A 91 -3.78 -11.78 -0.22
C GLY A 91 -2.42 -11.68 -0.92
N ARG A 92 -2.27 -12.23 -2.13
CA ARG A 92 -1.00 -12.29 -2.87
C ARG A 92 -0.84 -11.18 -3.92
N PHE A 93 -1.92 -10.71 -4.51
CA PHE A 93 -1.85 -9.65 -5.53
C PHE A 93 -3.04 -8.69 -5.49
N ILE A 94 -2.80 -7.50 -6.03
CA ILE A 94 -3.79 -6.49 -6.38
C ILE A 94 -3.41 -6.01 -7.79
N ILE A 95 -4.39 -5.94 -8.69
CA ILE A 95 -4.24 -5.34 -10.01
C ILE A 95 -5.20 -4.16 -10.08
N LEU A 96 -4.67 -2.99 -10.46
CA LEU A 96 -5.44 -1.77 -10.69
C LEU A 96 -5.32 -1.40 -12.16
N ALA A 97 -6.46 -1.20 -12.83
CA ALA A 97 -6.50 -0.58 -14.15
C ALA A 97 -6.86 0.89 -14.02
N ARG A 98 -6.16 1.75 -14.78
CA ARG A 98 -6.42 3.20 -14.85
C ARG A 98 -6.63 3.64 -16.30
N LEU A 99 -7.35 4.75 -16.48
CA LEU A 99 -7.35 5.54 -17.73
C LEU A 99 -6.06 6.36 -17.81
#